data_AF-A0A955Y320-F1
#
_entry.id   AF-A0A955Y320-F1
#
_cell.length_a   1.000
_cell.length_b   1.000
_cell.length_c   1.000
_cell.angle_alpha   90.00
_cell.angle_beta   90.00
_cell.angle_gamma   90.00
#
_symmetry.space_group_name_H-M   'P 1'
#
loop_
_entity.id
_entity.type
_entity.pdbx_description
1 polymer ?
#
loop_
_entity_poly.entity_id
_entity_poly.type
_entity_poly.pdbx_seq_one_letter_code
_entity_poly.pdbx_strand_id
1 'polypeptide(L)'
;MEEQPWWDELVAKKDSKSLRELAEEFGVSAGAISLALKKTGTSKVPQSTEPVEADVPVSRPGSKDFLLEPLFEDLGNIPDAEVAKRAGVSVRTVASYRARNKIPGYKGRAAPSKRRRRKSKIDPYTELLGKVPDRVVAEKAGVTLNAVRNYRANRGITSSRQRNKELRESQEDMDFYDDHVESTPTAAPVAAAPAPASAPAAPRPAASQGLTYAWSVQFAGERPAGVVVGTSAWDAAARASHSGEVVGIQRLGPMLA
;
A
#
# COMPACT_ATOMS: atom_id res chain seq x y z
N MET A 1 14.51 -18.20 48.83
CA MET A 1 15.47 -17.64 47.85
C MET A 1 16.82 -17.97 48.43
N GLU A 2 17.48 -19.00 47.92
CA GLU A 2 18.78 -19.42 48.46
C GLU A 2 19.80 -18.33 48.15
N GLU A 3 20.20 -17.60 49.19
CA GLU A 3 21.40 -16.78 49.19
C GLU A 3 22.57 -17.72 48.99
N GLN A 4 23.05 -17.84 47.75
CA GLN A 4 24.25 -18.61 47.49
C GLN A 4 25.41 -17.82 48.09
N PRO A 5 26.16 -18.38 49.06
CA PRO A 5 27.16 -17.61 49.83
C PRO A 5 28.28 -17.05 48.96
N TRP A 6 28.46 -17.59 47.75
CA TRP A 6 29.45 -17.15 46.77
C TRP A 6 28.96 -16.02 45.85
N TRP A 7 27.67 -15.64 45.92
CA TRP A 7 27.05 -14.71 44.97
C TRP A 7 27.66 -13.31 45.02
N ASP A 8 27.89 -12.77 46.22
CA ASP A 8 28.44 -11.42 46.40
C ASP A 8 29.89 -11.33 45.89
N GLU A 9 30.69 -12.38 46.13
CA GLU A 9 32.05 -12.49 45.61
C GLU A 9 32.07 -12.66 44.08
N LEU A 10 31.11 -13.41 43.53
CA LEU A 10 30.98 -13.57 42.08
C LEU A 10 30.59 -12.26 41.41
N VAL A 11 29.68 -11.48 41.99
CA VAL A 11 29.30 -10.16 41.47
C VAL A 11 30.47 -9.18 41.53
N ALA A 12 31.30 -9.24 42.59
CA ALA A 12 32.51 -8.42 42.70
C ALA A 12 33.57 -8.77 41.64
N LYS A 13 33.73 -10.06 41.30
CA LYS A 13 34.74 -10.55 40.35
C LYS A 13 34.23 -10.70 38.90
N LYS A 14 32.92 -10.52 38.65
CA LYS A 14 32.26 -10.84 37.37
C LYS A 14 32.90 -10.13 36.18
N ASP A 15 33.37 -8.90 36.36
CA ASP A 15 33.91 -8.07 35.28
C ASP A 15 35.43 -8.25 35.07
N SER A 16 36.15 -8.84 36.03
CA SER A 16 37.61 -9.00 35.98
C SER A 16 38.09 -10.32 35.35
N LYS A 17 37.37 -11.44 35.54
CA LYS A 17 37.82 -12.78 35.11
C LYS A 17 36.87 -13.38 34.07
N SER A 18 37.37 -14.24 33.18
CA SER A 18 36.52 -14.89 32.17
C SER A 18 35.46 -15.79 32.82
N LEU A 19 34.34 -16.05 32.13
CA LEU A 19 33.29 -16.95 32.65
C LEU A 19 33.80 -18.36 32.97
N ARG A 20 34.87 -18.79 32.28
CA ARG A 20 35.50 -20.10 32.46
C ARG A 20 36.35 -20.14 33.72
N GLU A 21 37.08 -19.06 34.02
CA GLU A 21 37.86 -18.93 35.25
C GLU A 21 36.95 -18.80 36.48
N LEU A 22 35.84 -18.04 36.37
CA LEU A 22 34.83 -17.96 37.42
C LEU A 22 34.20 -19.34 37.69
N ALA A 23 33.96 -20.13 36.64
CA ALA A 23 33.45 -21.48 36.79
C ALA A 23 34.40 -22.40 37.57
N GLU A 24 35.71 -22.26 37.33
CA GLU A 24 36.75 -23.05 38.00
C GLU A 24 36.97 -22.60 39.46
N GLU A 25 36.94 -21.29 39.73
CA GLU A 25 37.13 -20.71 41.07
C GLU A 25 35.96 -21.03 42.02
N PHE A 26 34.73 -21.00 41.52
CA PHE A 26 33.54 -21.28 42.33
C PHE A 26 33.08 -22.74 42.25
N GLY A 27 33.72 -23.58 41.42
CA GLY A 27 33.35 -24.99 41.25
C GLY A 27 31.96 -25.19 40.62
N VAL A 28 31.47 -24.20 39.87
CA VAL A 28 30.12 -24.17 39.27
C VAL A 28 30.25 -24.13 37.75
N SER A 29 29.35 -24.78 37.01
CA SER A 29 29.38 -24.71 35.54
C SER A 29 29.19 -23.27 35.02
N ALA A 30 29.92 -22.90 33.97
CA ALA A 30 29.82 -21.58 33.33
C ALA A 30 28.37 -21.22 32.89
N GLY A 31 27.57 -22.24 32.54
CA GLY A 31 26.16 -22.07 32.20
C GLY A 31 25.28 -21.71 33.40
N ALA A 32 25.54 -22.31 34.58
CA ALA A 32 24.81 -21.98 35.80
C ALA A 32 25.14 -20.56 36.29
N ILE A 33 26.39 -20.11 36.15
CA ILE A 33 26.79 -18.73 36.44
C ILE A 33 26.08 -17.76 35.49
N SER A 34 26.04 -18.04 34.18
CA SER A 34 25.34 -17.21 33.20
C SER A 34 23.84 -17.13 33.46
N LEU A 35 23.21 -18.26 33.82
CA LEU A 35 21.80 -18.32 34.15
C LEU A 35 21.49 -17.52 35.42
N ALA A 36 22.35 -17.60 36.43
CA ALA A 36 22.21 -16.87 37.67
C ALA A 36 22.34 -15.35 37.43
N LEU A 37 23.37 -14.89 36.69
CA LEU A 37 23.55 -13.49 36.28
C LEU A 37 22.34 -12.95 35.50
N LYS A 38 21.76 -13.76 34.63
CA LYS A 38 20.55 -13.39 33.86
C LYS A 38 19.31 -13.28 34.75
N LYS A 39 19.18 -14.16 35.76
CA LYS A 39 18.03 -14.20 36.68
C LYS A 39 18.00 -13.01 37.63
N THR A 40 19.17 -12.50 38.01
CA THR A 40 19.35 -11.35 38.91
C THR A 40 19.50 -10.01 38.19
N GLY A 41 19.46 -10.00 36.85
CA GLY A 41 19.61 -8.79 36.04
C GLY A 41 21.03 -8.20 36.04
N THR A 42 22.02 -8.91 36.59
CA THR A 42 23.41 -8.47 36.64
C THR A 42 24.13 -8.90 35.37
N SER A 43 24.05 -8.09 34.32
CA SER A 43 24.84 -8.35 33.11
C SER A 43 26.33 -8.09 33.39
N LYS A 44 27.17 -8.97 32.87
CA LYS A 44 28.61 -8.70 32.78
C LYS A 44 28.85 -7.64 31.70
N VAL A 45 29.76 -6.70 31.94
CA VAL A 45 30.24 -5.82 30.87
C VAL A 45 31.07 -6.70 29.93
N PRO A 46 30.76 -6.78 28.62
CA PRO A 46 31.59 -7.54 27.71
C PRO A 46 33.01 -7.00 27.87
N GLN A 47 33.93 -7.87 28.30
CA GLN A 47 35.33 -7.52 28.48
C GLN A 47 35.75 -6.94 27.13
N SER A 48 35.92 -5.63 27.08
CA SER A 48 36.28 -4.94 25.87
C SER A 48 37.62 -5.52 25.47
N THR A 49 37.62 -6.40 24.47
CA THR A 49 38.77 -6.54 23.61
C THR A 49 39.15 -5.11 23.28
N GLU A 50 40.34 -4.69 23.71
CA GLU A 50 40.90 -3.40 23.36
C GLU A 50 40.65 -3.16 21.86
N PRO A 51 40.44 -1.91 21.42
CA PRO A 51 40.28 -1.62 20.00
C PRO A 51 41.56 -2.07 19.29
N VAL A 52 41.56 -3.33 18.85
CA VAL A 52 42.55 -3.87 17.94
C VAL A 52 42.48 -2.94 16.74
N GLU A 53 43.62 -2.31 16.47
CA GLU A 53 43.79 -1.33 15.42
C GLU A 53 43.02 -1.77 14.17
N ALA A 54 42.31 -0.82 13.55
CA ALA A 54 41.27 -1.06 12.54
C ALA A 54 41.75 -1.80 11.26
N ASP A 55 43.02 -2.18 11.19
CA ASP A 55 43.65 -2.90 10.09
C ASP A 55 43.73 -4.42 10.29
N VAL A 56 43.39 -4.96 11.48
CA VAL A 56 43.37 -6.42 11.67
C VAL A 56 41.96 -6.98 11.44
N PRO A 57 41.78 -7.92 10.49
CA PRO A 57 40.47 -8.51 10.23
C PRO A 57 39.91 -9.26 11.45
N VAL A 58 38.67 -8.93 11.83
CA VAL A 58 37.96 -9.59 12.92
C VAL A 58 37.43 -10.95 12.44
N SER A 59 38.24 -11.98 12.70
CA SER A 59 37.96 -13.38 12.40
C SER A 59 37.16 -14.04 13.53
N ARG A 60 36.11 -14.82 13.20
CA ARG A 60 35.34 -15.56 14.21
C ARG A 60 36.03 -16.88 14.56
N PRO A 61 36.20 -17.20 15.86
CA PRO A 61 36.66 -18.52 16.28
C PRO A 61 35.75 -19.62 15.72
N GLY A 62 36.32 -20.59 15.01
CA GLY A 62 35.59 -21.71 14.39
C GLY A 62 34.91 -21.42 13.05
N SER A 63 35.04 -20.22 12.49
CA SER A 63 34.55 -19.91 11.13
C SER A 63 35.60 -20.22 10.05
N LYS A 64 35.16 -20.29 8.79
CA LYS A 64 36.03 -20.36 7.60
C LYS A 64 36.61 -19.00 7.21
N ASP A 65 36.76 -18.10 8.17
CA ASP A 65 37.20 -16.72 7.96
C ASP A 65 38.70 -16.65 7.61
N PHE A 66 39.51 -17.59 8.12
CA PHE A 66 40.92 -17.76 7.78
C PHE A 66 41.18 -17.99 6.28
N LEU A 67 40.18 -18.50 5.54
CA LEU A 67 40.26 -18.66 4.08
C LEU A 67 40.03 -17.33 3.33
N LEU A 68 39.51 -16.31 4.00
CA LEU A 68 39.19 -14.99 3.46
C LEU A 68 40.20 -13.91 3.85
N GLU A 69 40.96 -14.12 4.92
CA GLU A 69 42.09 -13.27 5.34
C GLU A 69 43.12 -13.02 4.21
N PRO A 70 43.62 -14.03 3.46
CA PRO A 70 44.55 -13.77 2.36
C PRO A 70 43.92 -13.04 1.16
N LEU A 71 42.59 -12.97 1.10
CA LEU A 71 41.83 -12.30 0.04
C LEU A 71 41.20 -10.99 0.55
N PHE A 72 41.71 -10.44 1.65
CA PHE A 72 41.15 -9.25 2.29
C PHE A 72 41.13 -8.05 1.35
N GLU A 73 42.21 -7.84 0.59
CA GLU A 73 42.35 -6.74 -0.38
C GLU A 73 41.41 -6.90 -1.61
N ASP A 74 41.06 -8.14 -1.95
CA ASP A 74 40.14 -8.46 -3.04
C ASP A 74 38.67 -8.18 -2.66
N LEU A 75 38.34 -8.19 -1.36
CA LEU A 75 36.99 -7.94 -0.86
C LEU A 75 36.57 -6.49 -1.11
N GLY A 76 35.50 -6.32 -1.89
CA GLY A 76 34.99 -5.00 -2.27
C GLY A 76 35.54 -4.47 -3.59
N ASN A 77 36.63 -5.06 -4.10
CA ASN A 77 37.15 -4.83 -5.46
C ASN A 77 36.67 -5.86 -6.47
N ILE A 78 36.32 -7.06 -6.01
CA ILE A 78 35.83 -8.18 -6.83
C ILE A 78 34.44 -8.59 -6.32
N PRO A 79 33.52 -9.09 -7.19
CA PRO A 79 32.24 -9.62 -6.74
C PRO A 79 32.42 -10.71 -5.67
N ASP A 80 31.60 -10.65 -4.60
CA ASP A 80 31.62 -11.65 -3.52
C ASP A 80 31.49 -13.10 -4.04
N ALA A 81 30.83 -13.30 -5.19
CA ALA A 81 30.67 -14.60 -5.83
C ALA A 81 31.98 -15.19 -6.38
N GLU A 82 32.89 -14.36 -6.88
CA GLU A 82 34.19 -14.81 -7.37
C GLU A 82 35.16 -15.06 -6.21
N VAL A 83 35.16 -14.17 -5.22
CA VAL A 83 35.91 -14.35 -3.97
C VAL A 83 35.49 -15.65 -3.27
N ALA A 84 34.19 -15.92 -3.20
CA ALA A 84 33.66 -17.16 -2.64
C ALA A 84 34.17 -18.41 -3.37
N LYS A 85 34.26 -18.38 -4.70
CA LYS A 85 34.79 -19.50 -5.50
C LYS A 85 36.29 -19.71 -5.28
N ARG A 86 37.07 -18.63 -5.22
CA ARG A 86 38.53 -18.70 -4.97
C ARG A 86 38.83 -19.24 -3.58
N ALA A 87 38.07 -18.79 -2.57
CA ALA A 87 38.24 -19.19 -1.18
C ALA A 87 37.56 -20.53 -0.82
N GLY A 88 36.74 -21.11 -1.71
CA GLY A 88 35.99 -22.34 -1.42
C GLY A 88 34.92 -22.18 -0.32
N VAL A 89 34.37 -20.97 -0.14
CA VAL A 89 33.34 -20.67 0.87
C VAL A 89 32.03 -20.24 0.23
N SER A 90 30.97 -20.12 1.03
CA SER A 90 29.69 -19.60 0.54
C SER A 90 29.73 -18.09 0.36
N VAL A 91 28.96 -17.57 -0.61
CA VAL A 91 28.79 -16.11 -0.82
C VAL A 91 28.27 -15.42 0.46
N ARG A 92 27.44 -16.11 1.24
CA ARG A 92 26.93 -15.60 2.52
C ARG A 92 28.04 -15.45 3.56
N THR A 93 29.02 -16.36 3.58
CA THR A 93 30.20 -16.29 4.45
C THR A 93 31.01 -15.04 4.12
N VAL A 94 31.30 -14.80 2.84
CA VAL A 94 31.99 -13.61 2.34
C VAL A 94 31.25 -12.33 2.73
N ALA A 95 29.95 -12.24 2.44
CA ALA A 95 29.13 -11.07 2.78
C ALA A 95 29.09 -10.81 4.29
N SER A 96 29.05 -11.87 5.11
CA SER A 96 29.06 -11.75 6.57
C SER A 96 30.41 -11.29 7.11
N TYR A 97 31.52 -11.79 6.54
CA TYR A 97 32.87 -11.37 6.88
C TYR A 97 33.10 -9.91 6.50
N ARG A 98 32.65 -9.52 5.30
CA ARG A 98 32.67 -8.15 4.79
C ARG A 98 31.91 -7.18 5.70
N ALA A 99 30.69 -7.55 6.10
CA ALA A 99 29.84 -6.72 6.97
C ALA A 99 30.46 -6.51 8.37
N ARG A 100 31.14 -7.52 8.92
CA ARG A 100 31.84 -7.41 10.22
C ARG A 100 33.05 -6.49 10.15
N ASN A 101 33.85 -6.65 9.10
CA ASN A 101 35.05 -5.86 8.86
C ASN A 101 34.74 -4.47 8.25
N LYS A 102 33.45 -4.08 8.18
CA LYS A 102 32.98 -2.80 7.63
C LYS A 102 33.48 -2.51 6.20
N ILE A 103 33.79 -3.56 5.44
CA ILE A 103 34.26 -3.44 4.07
C ILE A 103 33.04 -3.13 3.18
N PRO A 104 33.10 -2.10 2.32
CA PRO A 104 32.01 -1.80 1.39
C PRO A 104 31.85 -2.95 0.38
N GLY A 105 30.62 -3.19 -0.04
CA GLY A 105 30.38 -4.19 -1.07
C GLY A 105 30.90 -3.77 -2.44
N TYR A 106 31.19 -4.76 -3.28
CA TYR A 106 31.67 -4.52 -4.63
C TYR A 106 30.72 -3.59 -5.40
N LYS A 107 31.19 -2.38 -5.67
CA LYS A 107 30.49 -1.33 -6.43
C LYS A 107 30.75 -1.45 -7.93
N GLY A 108 30.95 -2.66 -8.44
CA GLY A 108 31.07 -2.86 -9.89
C GLY A 108 29.88 -2.26 -10.62
N ARG A 109 29.97 -2.20 -11.96
CA ARG A 109 28.81 -1.90 -12.81
C ARG A 109 27.74 -2.95 -12.55
N ALA A 110 26.93 -2.74 -11.53
CA ALA A 110 25.64 -3.35 -11.40
C ALA A 110 24.89 -2.86 -12.64
N ALA A 111 25.01 -3.60 -13.74
CA ALA A 111 24.16 -3.40 -14.89
C ALA A 111 22.75 -3.36 -14.32
N PRO A 112 22.00 -2.26 -14.50
CA PRO A 112 20.70 -2.13 -13.91
C PRO A 112 19.94 -3.38 -14.31
N SER A 113 19.66 -4.22 -13.32
CA SER A 113 19.05 -5.51 -13.58
C SER A 113 17.76 -5.17 -14.32
N LYS A 114 17.70 -5.47 -15.63
CA LYS A 114 16.49 -5.35 -16.44
C LYS A 114 15.50 -6.43 -15.99
N ARG A 115 15.27 -6.55 -14.68
CA ARG A 115 14.13 -7.24 -14.10
C ARG A 115 12.93 -6.55 -14.67
N ARG A 116 12.37 -7.15 -15.72
CA ARG A 116 11.13 -6.73 -16.34
C ARG A 116 10.15 -6.54 -15.19
N ARG A 117 9.71 -5.31 -14.96
CA ARG A 117 8.73 -5.01 -13.91
C ARG A 117 7.55 -5.96 -14.14
N ARG A 118 7.27 -6.83 -13.18
CA ARG A 118 6.12 -7.74 -13.27
C ARG A 118 4.89 -6.85 -13.32
N LYS A 119 4.18 -6.87 -14.46
CA LYS A 119 2.88 -6.19 -14.58
C LYS A 119 1.94 -6.82 -13.56
N SER A 120 1.36 -6.00 -12.70
CA SER A 120 0.40 -6.47 -11.71
C SER A 120 -0.91 -6.80 -12.42
N LYS A 121 -1.66 -7.79 -11.93
CA LYS A 121 -3.02 -8.09 -12.43
C LYS A 121 -4.00 -6.91 -12.27
N ILE A 122 -3.64 -5.93 -11.43
CA ILE A 122 -4.40 -4.71 -11.16
C ILE A 122 -4.09 -3.59 -12.18
N ASP A 123 -2.98 -3.68 -12.92
CA ASP A 123 -2.56 -2.64 -13.89
C ASP A 123 -3.60 -2.30 -14.97
N PRO A 124 -4.42 -3.25 -15.49
CA PRO A 124 -5.49 -2.93 -16.44
C PRO A 124 -6.66 -2.15 -15.84
N TYR A 125 -6.80 -2.12 -14.51
CA TYR A 125 -7.94 -1.53 -13.81
C TYR A 125 -7.57 -0.24 -13.06
N THR A 126 -6.44 0.38 -13.41
CA THR A 126 -5.97 1.62 -12.80
C THR A 126 -6.97 2.75 -12.88
N GLU A 127 -7.74 2.83 -13.97
CA GLU A 127 -8.78 3.84 -14.17
C GLU A 127 -9.98 3.70 -13.23
N LEU A 128 -10.22 2.49 -12.73
CA LEU A 128 -11.31 2.18 -11.80
C LEU A 128 -10.93 2.43 -10.34
N LEU A 129 -9.63 2.41 -10.03
CA LEU A 129 -9.13 2.67 -8.68
C LEU A 129 -9.47 4.10 -8.26
N GLY A 130 -10.07 4.23 -7.07
CA GLY A 130 -10.49 5.51 -6.53
C GLY A 130 -11.79 6.07 -7.12
N LYS A 131 -12.35 5.48 -8.19
CA LYS A 131 -13.72 5.77 -8.66
C LYS A 131 -14.71 4.77 -8.11
N VAL A 132 -14.39 3.49 -8.26
CA VAL A 132 -15.22 2.36 -7.85
C VAL A 132 -14.69 1.80 -6.52
N PRO A 133 -15.54 1.20 -5.66
CA PRO A 133 -15.08 0.51 -4.46
C PRO A 133 -14.04 -0.57 -4.77
N ASP A 134 -13.00 -0.64 -3.94
CA ASP A 134 -11.88 -1.59 -4.08
C ASP A 134 -12.34 -3.06 -4.18
N ARG A 135 -13.53 -3.39 -3.64
CA ARG A 135 -14.14 -4.72 -3.75
C ARG A 135 -14.48 -5.13 -5.17
N VAL A 136 -15.11 -4.24 -5.93
CA VAL A 136 -15.49 -4.52 -7.32
C VAL A 136 -14.23 -4.64 -8.18
N VAL A 137 -13.20 -3.83 -7.91
CA VAL A 137 -11.92 -3.91 -8.61
C VAL A 137 -11.19 -5.21 -8.29
N ALA A 138 -11.24 -5.67 -7.03
CA ALA A 138 -10.65 -6.93 -6.61
C ALA A 138 -11.30 -8.15 -7.30
N GLU A 139 -12.63 -8.16 -7.37
CA GLU A 139 -13.39 -9.21 -8.08
C GLU A 139 -13.08 -9.22 -9.58
N LYS A 140 -13.06 -8.05 -10.23
CA LYS A 140 -12.70 -7.92 -11.65
C LYS A 140 -11.27 -8.35 -11.96
N ALA A 141 -10.32 -8.00 -11.09
CA ALA A 141 -8.90 -8.31 -11.27
C ALA A 141 -8.49 -9.70 -10.74
N GLY A 142 -9.41 -10.44 -10.10
CA GLY A 142 -9.14 -11.75 -9.51
C GLY A 142 -8.06 -11.71 -8.43
N VAL A 143 -8.04 -10.66 -7.62
CA VAL A 143 -7.06 -10.45 -6.54
C VAL A 143 -7.77 -10.19 -5.21
N THR A 144 -7.03 -10.23 -4.11
CA THR A 144 -7.58 -9.94 -2.79
C THR A 144 -7.81 -8.44 -2.60
N LEU A 145 -8.77 -8.08 -1.75
CA LEU A 145 -9.02 -6.68 -1.33
C LEU A 145 -7.76 -5.99 -0.82
N ASN A 146 -6.94 -6.71 -0.05
CA ASN A 146 -5.74 -6.15 0.54
C ASN A 146 -4.67 -5.84 -0.52
N ALA A 147 -4.58 -6.67 -1.58
CA ALA A 147 -3.69 -6.40 -2.70
C ALA A 147 -4.08 -5.10 -3.44
N VAL A 148 -5.37 -4.85 -3.62
CA VAL A 148 -5.88 -3.60 -4.22
C VAL A 148 -5.60 -2.39 -3.33
N ARG A 149 -5.81 -2.50 -2.01
CA ARG A 149 -5.50 -1.43 -1.05
C ARG A 149 -4.01 -1.08 -1.05
N ASN A 150 -3.14 -2.08 -1.00
CA ASN A 150 -1.69 -1.88 -1.03
C ASN A 150 -1.23 -1.28 -2.36
N TYR A 151 -1.79 -1.77 -3.46
CA TYR A 151 -1.54 -1.22 -4.79
C TYR A 151 -1.95 0.26 -4.88
N ARG A 152 -3.11 0.60 -4.31
CA ARG A 152 -3.65 1.97 -4.24
C ARG A 152 -2.75 2.88 -3.38
N ALA A 153 -2.37 2.42 -2.19
CA ALA A 153 -1.50 3.16 -1.26
C ALA A 153 -0.11 3.43 -1.86
N ASN A 154 0.50 2.41 -2.48
CA ASN A 154 1.82 2.54 -3.12
C ASN A 154 1.84 3.51 -4.31
N ARG A 155 0.68 3.79 -4.91
CA ARG A 155 0.50 4.74 -6.02
C ARG A 155 -0.14 6.07 -5.59
N GLY A 156 -0.41 6.26 -4.29
CA GLY A 156 -1.00 7.50 -3.77
C GLY A 156 -2.43 7.79 -4.24
N ILE A 157 -3.19 6.78 -4.65
CA ILE A 157 -4.55 6.98 -5.18
C ILE A 157 -5.55 7.04 -4.00
N THR A 158 -6.37 8.09 -3.91
CA THR A 158 -7.40 8.22 -2.87
C THR A 158 -8.49 7.15 -3.01
N SER A 159 -9.07 6.70 -1.88
CA SER A 159 -10.13 5.69 -1.92
C SER A 159 -11.42 6.30 -2.48
N SER A 160 -12.24 5.49 -3.16
CA SER A 160 -13.55 5.95 -3.66
C SER A 160 -14.43 6.51 -2.54
N ARG A 161 -14.39 5.91 -1.34
CA ARG A 161 -15.12 6.41 -0.16
C ARG A 161 -14.62 7.78 0.31
N GLN A 162 -13.30 7.97 0.32
CA GLN A 162 -12.70 9.23 0.73
C GLN A 162 -12.96 10.34 -0.29
N ARG A 163 -12.86 10.03 -1.59
CA ARG A 163 -13.23 10.95 -2.67
C ARG A 163 -14.69 11.40 -2.57
N ASN A 164 -15.62 10.48 -2.34
CA ASN A 164 -17.03 10.82 -2.21
C ASN A 164 -17.31 11.68 -0.97
N LYS A 165 -16.55 11.48 0.11
CA LYS A 165 -16.62 12.34 1.30
C LYS A 165 -16.20 13.77 0.97
N GLU A 166 -15.04 13.94 0.31
CA GLU A 166 -14.51 15.24 -0.11
C GLU A 166 -15.47 15.96 -1.07
N LEU A 167 -16.08 15.22 -2.01
CA LEU A 167 -17.08 15.79 -2.93
C LEU A 167 -18.32 16.29 -2.18
N ARG A 168 -18.84 15.53 -1.21
CA ARG A 168 -19.99 15.93 -0.40
C ARG A 168 -19.68 17.16 0.45
N GLU A 169 -18.51 17.18 1.11
CA GLU A 169 -18.08 18.34 1.91
C GLU A 169 -17.93 19.59 1.03
N SER A 170 -17.37 19.46 -0.19
CA SER A 170 -17.30 20.58 -1.14
C SER A 170 -18.66 21.06 -1.67
N GLN A 171 -19.68 20.18 -1.70
CA GLN A 171 -21.04 20.56 -2.06
C GLN A 171 -21.70 21.35 -0.92
N GLU A 172 -21.52 20.89 0.32
CA GLU A 172 -22.04 21.55 1.52
C GLU A 172 -21.43 22.95 1.73
N ASP A 173 -20.14 23.13 1.42
CA ASP A 173 -19.48 24.43 1.46
C ASP A 173 -20.00 25.41 0.37
N MET A 174 -20.44 24.89 -0.78
CA MET A 174 -21.03 25.70 -1.86
C MET A 174 -22.49 26.07 -1.57
N ASP A 175 -23.28 25.12 -1.03
CA ASP A 175 -24.68 25.34 -0.66
C ASP A 175 -24.80 26.35 0.51
N PHE A 176 -23.78 26.41 1.38
CA PHE A 176 -23.69 27.43 2.44
C PHE A 176 -23.39 28.85 1.91
N TYR A 177 -22.72 28.96 0.76
CA TYR A 177 -22.36 30.25 0.16
C TYR A 177 -23.51 30.86 -0.66
N ASP A 178 -24.37 30.03 -1.25
CA ASP A 178 -25.52 30.46 -2.08
C ASP A 178 -26.68 31.03 -1.24
N ASP A 179 -26.83 30.58 0.02
CA ASP A 179 -27.86 31.07 0.96
C ASP A 179 -27.60 32.50 1.49
N HIS A 180 -26.43 33.08 1.21
CA HIS A 180 -26.04 34.42 1.70
C HIS A 180 -25.93 35.49 0.60
N VAL A 181 -26.56 35.27 -0.56
CA VAL A 181 -26.62 36.25 -1.66
C VAL A 181 -28.04 36.82 -1.87
N GLU A 182 -28.58 37.46 -0.83
CA GLU A 182 -29.52 38.61 -0.96
C GLU A 182 -29.12 39.62 0.14
N SER A 183 -28.56 40.80 -0.13
CA SER A 183 -29.19 41.91 -0.80
C SER A 183 -28.14 42.99 -1.10
N THR A 184 -27.83 43.26 -2.37
CA THR A 184 -27.37 44.60 -2.77
C THR A 184 -28.60 45.39 -3.21
N PRO A 185 -28.86 46.59 -2.68
CA PRO A 185 -30.04 47.37 -3.06
C PRO A 185 -29.91 47.92 -4.48
N THR A 186 -30.98 47.73 -5.24
CA THR A 186 -31.48 48.53 -6.36
C THR A 186 -30.81 49.90 -6.53
N ALA A 187 -30.17 50.11 -7.68
CA ALA A 187 -29.98 51.43 -8.28
C ALA A 187 -30.87 51.55 -9.53
N ALA A 188 -31.48 52.73 -9.66
CA ALA A 188 -32.64 53.13 -10.46
C ALA A 188 -32.55 52.91 -12.00
N PRO A 189 -33.69 52.98 -12.72
CA PRO A 189 -33.87 52.39 -14.05
C PRO A 189 -33.47 53.35 -15.18
N VAL A 190 -32.95 52.80 -16.27
CA VAL A 190 -32.80 53.52 -17.55
C VAL A 190 -33.62 52.81 -18.63
N ALA A 191 -34.53 53.61 -19.19
CA ALA A 191 -35.44 53.46 -20.32
C ALA A 191 -35.23 52.32 -21.34
N ALA A 192 -36.35 51.59 -21.53
CA ALA A 192 -37.07 51.34 -22.80
C ALA A 192 -36.51 50.43 -23.92
N ALA A 193 -37.27 49.34 -24.12
CA ALA A 193 -37.67 48.67 -25.38
C ALA A 193 -36.74 47.58 -25.99
N PRO A 194 -37.31 46.61 -26.75
CA PRO A 194 -38.23 45.57 -26.28
C PRO A 194 -37.69 44.15 -26.53
N ALA A 195 -38.33 43.16 -25.93
CA ALA A 195 -38.00 41.73 -26.01
C ALA A 195 -37.80 41.21 -27.45
N PRO A 196 -36.95 40.17 -27.60
CA PRO A 196 -37.41 39.03 -28.37
C PRO A 196 -37.33 37.71 -27.59
N ALA A 197 -38.49 37.04 -27.58
CA ALA A 197 -38.66 35.62 -27.86
C ALA A 197 -37.77 34.58 -27.15
N SER A 198 -38.42 33.88 -26.22
CA SER A 198 -38.33 32.44 -25.96
C SER A 198 -37.53 31.60 -26.98
N ALA A 199 -36.47 30.93 -26.50
CA ALA A 199 -36.02 29.55 -26.79
C ALA A 199 -34.47 29.42 -26.68
N PRO A 200 -33.88 28.22 -26.54
CA PRO A 200 -34.32 27.02 -25.83
C PRO A 200 -33.24 26.49 -24.86
N ALA A 201 -33.64 25.58 -23.97
CA ALA A 201 -32.75 24.78 -23.13
C ALA A 201 -31.70 24.01 -23.97
N ALA A 202 -30.43 24.13 -23.58
CA ALA A 202 -29.29 23.41 -24.17
C ALA A 202 -29.13 22.00 -23.54
N PRO A 203 -28.28 21.11 -24.09
CA PRO A 203 -28.72 19.89 -24.77
C PRO A 203 -28.67 18.64 -23.89
N ARG A 204 -29.66 17.77 -24.07
CA ARG A 204 -29.67 16.38 -23.56
C ARG A 204 -28.53 15.57 -24.18
N PRO A 205 -27.90 14.64 -23.44
CA PRO A 205 -26.81 13.82 -23.96
C PRO A 205 -27.25 12.98 -25.15
N ALA A 206 -26.37 12.94 -26.15
CA ALA A 206 -26.55 12.32 -27.45
C ALA A 206 -27.11 10.89 -27.35
N ALA A 207 -28.15 10.65 -28.16
CA ALA A 207 -28.69 9.32 -28.41
C ALA A 207 -27.59 8.40 -28.94
N SER A 208 -27.19 7.42 -28.15
CA SER A 208 -26.56 6.22 -28.67
C SER A 208 -27.56 5.58 -29.63
N GLN A 209 -27.17 5.43 -30.90
CA GLN A 209 -27.88 4.61 -31.89
C GLN A 209 -27.97 3.19 -31.32
N GLY A 210 -29.08 2.91 -30.65
CA GLY A 210 -29.29 1.70 -29.86
C GLY A 210 -30.61 1.09 -30.26
N LEU A 211 -30.62 -0.24 -30.39
CA LEU A 211 -31.77 -1.04 -30.75
C LEU A 211 -33.07 -0.49 -30.15
N THR A 212 -34.09 -0.34 -30.98
CA THR A 212 -35.42 0.06 -30.55
C THR A 212 -36.04 -1.07 -29.73
N TYR A 213 -36.60 -0.76 -28.56
CA TYR A 213 -37.26 -1.76 -27.71
C TYR A 213 -38.75 -1.45 -27.58
N ALA A 214 -39.57 -2.49 -27.53
CA ALA A 214 -40.96 -2.39 -27.12
C ALA A 214 -41.04 -2.50 -25.58
N TRP A 215 -41.78 -1.57 -24.98
CA TRP A 215 -41.99 -1.50 -23.53
C TRP A 215 -43.50 -1.57 -23.24
N SER A 216 -43.91 -2.43 -22.30
CA SER A 216 -45.25 -2.37 -21.72
C SER A 216 -45.26 -1.36 -20.59
N VAL A 217 -46.22 -0.45 -20.61
CA VAL A 217 -46.41 0.61 -19.64
C VAL A 217 -47.75 0.43 -18.94
N GLN A 218 -47.72 0.34 -17.62
CA GLN A 218 -48.91 0.30 -16.77
C GLN A 218 -49.24 1.72 -16.32
N PHE A 219 -50.49 2.13 -16.50
CA PHE A 219 -50.98 3.44 -16.09
C PHE A 219 -51.71 3.36 -14.74
N ALA A 220 -51.75 4.47 -14.01
CA ALA A 220 -52.56 4.59 -12.81
C ALA A 220 -54.06 4.56 -13.17
N GLY A 221 -54.84 3.76 -12.45
CA GLY A 221 -56.28 3.56 -12.64
C GLY A 221 -56.65 2.32 -13.48
N GLU A 222 -57.94 2.12 -13.76
CA GLU A 222 -58.46 1.01 -14.56
C GLU A 222 -58.20 1.21 -16.08
N ARG A 223 -56.95 1.47 -16.45
CA ARG A 223 -56.53 1.56 -17.85
C ARG A 223 -55.74 0.32 -18.25
N PRO A 224 -56.00 -0.26 -19.44
CA PRO A 224 -55.20 -1.36 -19.94
C PRO A 224 -53.76 -0.89 -20.17
N ALA A 225 -52.80 -1.78 -19.92
CA ALA A 225 -51.39 -1.50 -20.16
C ALA A 225 -51.15 -1.13 -21.64
N GLY A 226 -50.47 -0.02 -21.89
CA GLY A 226 -50.11 0.43 -23.23
C GLY A 226 -48.75 -0.10 -23.66
N VAL A 227 -48.52 -0.28 -24.96
CA VAL A 227 -47.19 -0.63 -25.49
C VAL A 227 -46.57 0.62 -26.11
N VAL A 228 -45.37 0.99 -25.66
CA VAL A 228 -44.64 2.16 -26.13
C VAL A 228 -43.27 1.73 -26.66
N VAL A 229 -42.92 2.27 -27.82
CA VAL A 229 -41.65 2.03 -28.50
C VAL A 229 -40.66 3.11 -28.08
N GLY A 230 -39.49 2.71 -27.57
CA GLY A 230 -38.47 3.64 -27.09
C GLY A 230 -37.09 3.01 -27.03
N THR A 231 -36.06 3.85 -27.09
CA THR A 231 -34.66 3.40 -27.03
C THR A 231 -34.21 3.05 -25.61
N SER A 232 -34.94 3.52 -24.61
CA SER A 232 -34.69 3.27 -23.19
C SER A 232 -35.99 3.30 -22.38
N ALA A 233 -35.96 2.76 -21.16
CA ALA A 233 -37.10 2.82 -20.23
C ALA A 233 -37.55 4.26 -19.98
N TRP A 234 -36.59 5.18 -19.91
CA TRP A 234 -36.86 6.60 -19.67
C TRP A 234 -37.53 7.28 -20.86
N ASP A 235 -37.08 6.99 -22.08
CA ASP A 235 -37.71 7.48 -23.33
C ASP A 235 -39.13 6.92 -23.47
N ALA A 236 -39.34 5.64 -23.18
CA ALA A 236 -40.67 5.03 -23.19
C ALA A 236 -41.59 5.59 -22.09
N ALA A 237 -41.08 5.84 -20.88
CA ALA A 237 -41.83 6.48 -19.80
C ALA A 237 -42.22 7.92 -20.17
N ALA A 238 -41.27 8.73 -20.66
CA ALA A 238 -41.53 10.12 -21.05
C ALA A 238 -42.57 10.24 -22.18
N ARG A 239 -42.55 9.30 -23.13
CA ARG A 239 -43.57 9.20 -24.19
C ARG A 239 -44.93 8.81 -23.61
N ALA A 240 -44.97 7.84 -22.71
CA ALA A 240 -46.19 7.40 -22.05
C ALA A 240 -46.79 8.44 -21.08
N SER A 241 -45.98 9.33 -20.49
CA SER A 241 -46.45 10.39 -19.59
C SER A 241 -47.45 11.35 -20.26
N HIS A 242 -47.43 11.47 -21.59
CA HIS A 242 -48.43 12.25 -22.34
C HIS A 242 -49.81 11.56 -22.34
N SER A 243 -49.86 10.26 -22.10
CA SER A 243 -51.08 9.44 -22.11
C SER A 243 -51.64 9.16 -20.70
N GLY A 244 -50.86 9.41 -19.64
CA GLY A 244 -51.27 9.26 -18.25
C GLY A 244 -50.10 9.07 -17.29
N GLU A 245 -50.42 8.96 -16.00
CA GLU A 245 -49.43 8.67 -14.96
C GLU A 245 -48.95 7.21 -15.06
N VAL A 246 -47.64 7.02 -15.16
CA VAL A 246 -47.01 5.70 -15.35
C VAL A 246 -46.66 5.10 -14.00
N VAL A 247 -47.24 3.95 -13.68
CA VAL A 247 -47.03 3.22 -12.41
C VAL A 247 -46.01 2.09 -12.55
N GLY A 248 -45.85 1.55 -13.76
CA GLY A 248 -44.92 0.46 -14.02
C GLY A 248 -44.45 0.44 -15.48
N ILE A 249 -43.20 0.06 -15.70
CA ILE A 249 -42.64 -0.13 -17.05
C ILE A 249 -41.82 -1.41 -17.13
N GLN A 250 -42.09 -2.23 -18.14
CA GLN A 250 -41.42 -3.51 -18.35
C GLN A 250 -41.02 -3.66 -19.83
N ARG A 251 -39.82 -4.20 -20.06
CA ARG A 251 -39.30 -4.42 -21.41
C ARG A 251 -39.88 -5.71 -21.99
N LEU A 252 -40.51 -5.62 -23.16
CA LEU A 252 -41.10 -6.77 -23.87
C LEU A 252 -40.10 -7.43 -24.82
N GLY A 253 -39.21 -6.65 -25.45
CA GLY A 253 -38.19 -7.19 -26.35
C GLY A 253 -37.64 -6.16 -27.33
N PRO A 254 -36.53 -6.47 -28.04
CA PRO A 254 -36.05 -5.66 -29.15
C PRO A 254 -37.03 -5.73 -30.33
N MET A 255 -37.36 -4.59 -30.91
CA MET A 255 -37.90 -4.54 -32.25
C MET A 255 -36.74 -4.48 -33.24
N LEU A 256 -36.66 -5.49 -34.11
CA LEU A 256 -35.88 -5.37 -35.33
C LEU A 256 -36.58 -4.30 -36.18
N ALA A 257 -35.83 -3.25 -36.53
CA ALA A 257 -36.28 -2.26 -37.51
C ALA A 257 -36.34 -2.88 -38.90
#